data_AF-A0AAQ1R1V5-F1
#
_entry.id   AF-A0AAQ1R1V5-F1
#
_cell.length_a   1.000
_cell.length_b   1.000
_cell.length_c   1.000
_cell.angle_alpha   90.00
_cell.angle_beta   90.00
_cell.angle_gamma   90.00
#
_symmetry.space_group_name_H-M   'P 1'
#
loop_
_entity.id
_entity.type
_entity.pdbx_description
1 polymer ?
#
loop_
_entity_poly.entity_id
_entity_poly.type
_entity_poly.pdbx_seq_one_letter_code
_entity_poly.pdbx_strand_id
1 'polypeptide(L)' 'MRLRCFFLGCRWSEGVPTRVGEVLMLYQRCSHCGAQRYLSAEEAEPEAVDPGA' A
#
# COMPACT_ATOMS: atom_id res chain seq x y z
N MET A 1 9.70 -4.79 14.67
CA MET A 1 8.57 -5.67 14.29
C MET A 1 7.97 -6.30 15.55
N ARG A 2 6.64 -6.43 15.66
CA ARG A 2 5.99 -7.09 16.83
C ARG A 2 5.66 -8.55 16.48
N LEU A 3 5.73 -9.46 17.46
CA LEU A 3 5.45 -10.92 17.32
C LEU A 3 4.19 -11.23 16.50
N ARG A 4 3.10 -10.47 16.70
CA ARG A 4 1.84 -10.69 15.97
C ARG A 4 2.00 -10.62 14.43
N CYS A 5 2.81 -9.70 13.92
CA CYS A 5 3.04 -9.60 12.47
C CYS A 5 3.94 -10.72 11.93
N PHE A 6 4.79 -11.30 12.77
CA PHE A 6 5.61 -12.43 12.38
C PHE A 6 4.75 -13.68 12.15
N PHE A 7 3.73 -13.90 12.99
CA PHE A 7 2.83 -15.05 12.86
C PHE A 7 1.66 -14.84 11.89
N LEU A 8 1.10 -13.63 11.82
CA LEU A 8 -0.15 -13.36 11.09
C LEU A 8 0.04 -12.50 9.83
N GLY A 9 1.27 -12.05 9.57
CA GLY A 9 1.54 -11.03 8.55
C GLY A 9 1.13 -9.61 8.98
N CYS A 10 1.49 -8.63 8.16
CA CYS A 10 1.04 -7.25 8.34
C CYS A 10 -0.35 -7.07 7.71
N ARG A 11 -1.28 -6.51 8.48
CA ARG A 11 -2.58 -6.07 7.97
C ARG A 11 -2.59 -4.56 7.82
N TRP A 12 -2.56 -4.09 6.58
CA TRP A 12 -2.53 -2.68 6.22
C TRP A 12 -3.93 -2.05 6.28
N SER A 13 -4.01 -0.79 6.69
CA SER A 13 -5.21 0.05 6.53
C SER A 13 -5.50 0.31 5.05
N GLU A 14 -6.74 0.71 4.74
CA GLU A 14 -7.15 1.16 3.39
C GLU A 14 -6.20 2.24 2.84
N GLY A 15 -5.75 3.12 3.73
CA GLY A 15 -4.73 4.12 3.45
C GLY A 15 -5.33 5.51 3.31
N VAL A 16 -4.48 6.51 3.51
CA VAL A 16 -4.85 7.92 3.44
C VAL A 16 -4.00 8.56 2.34
N PRO A 17 -4.62 9.21 1.34
CA PRO A 17 -3.88 9.96 0.34
C PRO A 17 -3.12 11.10 1.03
N THR A 18 -1.80 11.12 0.86
CA THR A 18 -0.91 12.13 1.44
C THR A 18 0.04 12.66 0.39
N ARG A 19 0.38 13.94 0.47
CA ARG A 19 1.45 14.52 -0.36
C ARG A 19 2.78 14.35 0.35
N VAL A 20 3.75 13.74 -0.33
CA VAL A 20 5.15 13.66 0.11
C VAL A 20 5.98 14.45 -0.89
N GLY A 21 6.34 15.68 -0.52
CA GLY A 21 6.83 16.66 -1.49
C GLY A 21 5.73 17.01 -2.50
N GLU A 22 6.02 16.85 -3.78
CA GLU A 22 5.07 17.08 -4.88
C GLU A 22 4.33 15.81 -5.34
N VAL A 23 4.66 14.64 -4.77
CA VAL A 23 4.09 13.35 -5.20
C VAL A 23 2.91 12.96 -4.30
N LEU A 24 1.81 12.54 -4.91
CA LEU A 24 0.67 11.96 -4.22
C LEU A 24 0.93 10.48 -3.93
N MET A 25 1.00 10.14 -2.64
CA MET A 25 1.27 8.80 -2.14
C MET A 25 0.08 8.31 -1.31
N LEU A 26 -0.16 7.00 -1.31
CA LEU A 26 -1.08 6.36 -0.39
C LEU A 26 -0.32 5.94 0.88
N TYR A 27 -0.58 6.63 1.99
CA TYR A 27 -0.03 6.28 3.29
C TYR A 27 -0.84 5.16 3.94
N GLN A 28 -0.18 4.06 4.30
CA GLN A 28 -0.83 2.96 4.99
C GLN A 28 -0.10 2.61 6.29
N ARG A 29 -0.88 2.23 7.31
CA ARG A 29 -0.37 1.79 8.60
C ARG A 29 -0.84 0.37 8.92
N CYS A 30 0.06 -0.46 9.41
CA CYS A 30 -0.27 -1.80 9.87
C CYS A 30 -1.03 -1.74 11.21
N SER A 31 -2.21 -2.34 11.28
CA SER A 31 -3.03 -2.36 12.51
C SER A 31 -2.46 -3.26 13.62
N HIS A 32 -1.52 -4.16 13.28
CA HIS A 32 -0.91 -5.08 14.23
C HIS A 32 0.39 -4.56 14.84
N CYS A 33 1.32 -4.06 14.02
CA CYS A 33 2.63 -3.59 14.49
C CYS A 33 2.83 -2.08 14.42
N GLY A 34 1.92 -1.35 13.76
CA GLY A 34 2.03 0.09 13.57
C GLY A 34 3.06 0.51 12.52
N ALA A 35 3.67 -0.43 11.78
CA ALA A 35 4.56 -0.13 10.66
C ALA A 35 3.86 0.73 9.62
N GLN A 36 4.62 1.56 8.92
CA GLN A 36 4.13 2.55 7.98
C GLN A 36 4.72 2.26 6.60
N ARG A 37 3.94 2.48 5.54
CA ARG A 37 4.42 2.42 4.16
C ARG A 37 3.74 3.50 3.31
N TYR A 38 4.44 3.91 2.26
CA TYR A 38 3.94 4.83 1.24
C TYR A 38 3.94 4.07 -0.08
N LEU A 39 2.79 4.04 -0.75
CA LEU A 39 2.64 3.46 -2.09
C LEU A 39 2.42 4.61 -3.08
N SER A 40 3.10 4.59 -4.23
CA SER A 40 2.79 5.51 -5.32
C SER A 40 1.41 5.18 -5.88
N ALA A 41 0.61 6.20 -6.19
CA ALA A 41 -0.69 6.01 -6.83
C ALA A 41 -0.57 5.51 -8.30
N GLU A 42 0.65 5.42 -8.83
CA GLU A 42 0.96 5.04 -10.21
C GLU A 42 0.96 3.53 -10.46
N GLU A 43 0.88 2.69 -9.42
CA GLU A 43 0.80 1.21 -9.53
C GLU A 43 -0.64 0.66 -9.37
N ALA A 44 -1.65 1.43 -9.76
CA ALA A 44 -2.97 0.88 -10.05
C ALA A 44 -3.09 0.70 -11.57
N GLU A 45 -2.48 -0.37 -12.09
CA GLU A 45 -2.52 -0.72 -13.51
C GLU A 45 -3.97 -0.90 -14.00
N PRO A 46 -4.40 -0.27 -15.10
CA PRO A 46 -5.50 -0.83 -15.86
C PRO A 46 -4.94 -2.00 -16.70
N GLU A 47 -5.34 -3.21 -16.32
CA GLU A 47 -5.60 -4.37 -17.17
C GLU A 47 -4.79 -4.48 -18.48
N ALA A 48 -4.01 -5.58 -18.56
CA ALA A 48 -3.52 -6.11 -19.82
C ALA A 48 -4.67 -6.29 -20.83
N VAL A 49 -4.80 -5.36 -21.78
CA VAL A 49 -5.58 -5.57 -23.00
C VAL A 49 -4.72 -6.43 -23.93
N ASP A 50 -5.03 -7.72 -23.97
CA ASP A 50 -4.59 -8.65 -25.02
C ASP A 50 -5.25 -8.24 -26.35
N PRO A 51 -4.50 -7.80 -27.38
CA PRO A 51 -5.07 -7.56 -28.70
C PRO A 51 -4.95 -8.86 -29.51
N GLY A 52 -5.90 -9.76 -29.32
CA GLY A 52 -5.99 -11.01 -30.08
C GLY A 52 -7.40 -11.24 -30.63
N ALA A 53 -7.72 -10.66 -31.79
CA ALA A 53 -8.77 -11.13 -32.71
C ALA A 53 -8.58 -10.53 -34.11
#